data_AF-A0A7W4YD69-F1
#
_entry.id   AF-A0A7W4YD69-F1
#
_cell.length_a   1.000
_cell.length_b   1.000
_cell.length_c   1.000
_cell.angle_alpha   90.00
_cell.angle_beta   90.00
_cell.angle_gamma   90.00
#
_symmetry.space_group_name_H-M   'P 1'
#
loop_
_entity.id
_entity.type
_entity.pdbx_description
1 polymer ?
#
loop_
_entity_poly.entity_id
_entity_poly.type
_entity_poly.pdbx_seq_one_letter_code
_entity_poly.pdbx_strand_id
1 'polypeptide(L)'
;MSTDFRARLELATRDAPHEPALAALGTALVTTGHTALGWVELHLTLTADDLGTAATDAVARATAATGLPVLAVEVLPRAEADARAGIIPSPTTIGVPETAVLLGITEQAVRHKLRTGRLAGRREGRDWRIQRAEVDRVRAARDAPAEG
;
A
#
# COMPACT_ATOMS: atom_id res chain seq x y z
N MET A 1 17.02 -8.40 -2.16
CA MET A 1 15.78 -7.85 -2.75
C MET A 1 15.29 -6.84 -1.74
N SER A 2 15.25 -5.57 -2.10
CA SER A 2 14.84 -4.54 -1.15
C SER A 2 13.33 -4.54 -0.98
N THR A 3 12.87 -4.38 0.26
CA THR A 3 11.47 -4.41 0.67
C THR A 3 11.12 -3.09 1.34
N ASP A 4 9.89 -2.61 1.11
CA ASP A 4 9.37 -1.43 1.79
C ASP A 4 8.78 -1.82 3.16
N PHE A 5 9.21 -1.09 4.18
CA PHE A 5 8.77 -1.23 5.56
C PHE A 5 8.06 0.03 6.05
N ARG A 6 7.09 -0.15 6.93
CA ARG A 6 6.50 0.91 7.76
C ARG A 6 7.08 0.80 9.15
N ALA A 7 7.62 1.91 9.65
CA ALA A 7 8.10 2.00 11.01
C ALA A 7 7.27 3.03 11.78
N ARG A 8 6.78 2.63 12.95
CA ARG A 8 6.08 3.49 13.91
C ARG A 8 6.99 3.64 15.13
N LEU A 9 7.39 4.86 15.44
CA LEU A 9 8.29 5.17 16.55
C LEU A 9 7.58 6.04 17.57
N GLU A 10 7.71 5.69 18.84
CA GLU A 10 7.28 6.51 19.97
C GLU A 10 8.49 7.24 20.54
N LEU A 11 8.43 8.56 20.65
CA LEU A 11 9.50 9.41 21.18
C LEU A 11 9.22 9.79 22.63
N ALA A 12 10.28 9.93 23.42
CA ALA A 12 10.24 10.34 24.83
C ALA A 12 9.95 11.85 25.00
N THR A 13 8.94 12.36 24.31
CA THR A 13 8.44 13.73 24.43
C THR A 13 6.92 13.77 24.28
N ARG A 14 6.30 14.76 24.92
CA ARG A 14 4.89 15.13 24.70
C ARG A 14 4.76 16.28 23.71
N ASP A 15 5.81 17.06 23.54
CA ASP A 15 5.86 18.23 22.68
C ASP A 15 6.18 17.85 21.24
N ALA A 16 5.44 18.42 20.30
CA ALA A 16 5.66 18.18 18.87
C ALA A 16 7.11 18.53 18.50
N PRO A 17 7.82 17.69 17.71
CA PRO A 17 9.16 18.01 17.25
C PRO A 17 9.14 19.27 16.38
N HIS A 18 10.17 20.10 16.51
CA HIS A 18 10.27 21.31 15.69
C HIS A 18 10.34 20.98 14.20
N GLU A 19 9.77 21.85 13.36
CA GLU A 19 9.70 21.65 11.91
C GLU A 19 11.05 21.28 11.26
N PRO A 20 12.20 21.91 11.61
CA PRO A 20 13.48 21.54 11.00
C PRO A 20 13.91 20.10 11.27
N ALA A 21 13.58 19.56 12.46
CA ALA A 21 13.85 18.18 12.81
C ALA A 21 13.04 17.22 11.92
N LEU A 22 11.76 17.53 11.69
CA LEU A 22 10.91 16.74 10.81
C LEU A 22 11.35 16.84 9.34
N ALA A 23 11.80 18.01 8.90
CA ALA A 23 12.31 18.22 7.55
C ALA A 23 13.56 17.37 7.25
N ALA A 24 14.40 17.11 8.25
CA ALA A 24 15.59 16.25 8.11
C ALA A 24 15.25 14.79 7.78
N LEU A 25 14.03 14.32 8.10
CA LEU A 25 13.55 12.99 7.73
C LEU A 25 13.09 12.91 6.26
N GLY A 26 12.91 14.04 5.60
CA GLY A 26 12.60 14.14 4.17
C GLY A 26 11.37 13.32 3.76
N THR A 27 11.48 12.60 2.65
CA THR A 27 10.41 11.76 2.10
C THR A 27 10.16 10.47 2.89
N ALA A 28 11.03 10.13 3.85
CA ALA A 28 10.81 8.98 4.71
C ALA A 28 9.68 9.25 5.72
N LEU A 29 9.51 10.50 6.16
CA LEU A 29 8.44 10.87 7.08
C LEU A 29 7.09 10.88 6.37
N VAL A 30 6.15 10.13 6.93
CA VAL A 30 4.78 10.00 6.40
C VAL A 30 3.86 10.91 7.17
N THR A 31 3.84 10.74 8.49
CA THR A 31 2.97 11.49 9.41
C THR A 31 3.60 11.58 10.80
N THR A 32 3.17 12.58 11.55
CA THR A 32 3.40 12.69 12.99
C THR A 32 2.06 12.67 13.72
N GLY A 33 2.08 12.27 14.99
CA GLY A 33 0.90 12.27 15.84
C GLY A 33 1.28 12.06 17.30
N HIS A 34 0.30 11.63 18.08
CA HIS A 34 0.48 11.29 19.48
C HIS A 34 -0.18 9.95 19.80
N THR A 35 0.45 9.17 20.67
CA THR A 35 -0.13 7.94 21.20
C THR A 35 -1.27 8.25 22.17
N ALA A 36 -2.06 7.24 22.55
CA ALA A 36 -3.13 7.40 23.54
C ALA A 36 -2.64 7.91 24.90
N LEU A 37 -1.37 7.67 25.22
CA LEU A 37 -0.73 8.18 26.44
C LEU A 37 -0.19 9.60 26.26
N GLY A 38 -0.19 10.14 25.04
CA GLY A 38 0.27 11.47 24.66
C GLY A 38 1.72 11.54 24.17
N TRP A 39 2.38 10.41 23.87
CA TRP A 39 3.78 10.43 23.43
C TRP A 39 3.82 10.77 21.95
N VAL A 40 4.80 11.57 21.52
CA VAL A 40 4.94 11.86 20.10
C VAL A 40 5.23 10.58 19.34
N GLU A 41 4.55 10.45 18.21
CA GLU A 41 4.65 9.32 17.32
C GLU A 41 5.11 9.76 15.93
N LEU A 42 6.08 9.04 15.37
CA LEU A 42 6.56 9.21 14.00
C LEU A 42 6.22 7.97 13.17
N HIS A 43 5.73 8.19 11.96
CA HIS A 43 5.51 7.14 10.97
C HIS A 43 6.48 7.33 9.81
N LEU A 44 7.33 6.34 9.59
CA LEU A 44 8.34 6.34 8.52
C LEU A 44 8.07 5.26 7.48
N THR A 45 8.49 5.53 6.24
CA THR A 45 8.64 4.53 5.18
C THR A 45 10.12 4.33 4.89
N LEU A 46 10.56 3.07 4.86
CA LEU A 46 11.96 2.70 4.72
C LEU A 46 12.09 1.58 3.70
N THR A 47 13.15 1.62 2.90
CA THR A 47 13.47 0.56 1.94
C THR A 47 14.75 -0.13 2.43
N ALA A 48 14.66 -1.42 2.74
CA ALA A 48 15.77 -2.19 3.30
C ALA A 48 15.73 -3.64 2.81
N ASP A 49 16.86 -4.35 2.89
CA ASP A 49 16.91 -5.77 2.51
C ASP A 49 16.25 -6.70 3.54
N ASP A 50 16.18 -6.27 4.80
CA ASP A 50 15.59 -7.04 5.89
C ASP A 50 15.01 -6.15 7.02
N LEU A 51 14.22 -6.77 7.91
CA LEU A 51 13.52 -6.10 9.01
C LEU A 51 14.46 -5.53 10.08
N GLY A 52 15.58 -6.20 10.37
CA GLY A 52 16.55 -5.74 11.37
C GLY A 52 17.28 -4.47 10.90
N THR A 53 17.65 -4.45 9.62
CA THR A 53 18.21 -3.25 8.98
C THR A 53 17.20 -2.11 8.97
N ALA A 54 15.95 -2.38 8.61
CA ALA A 54 14.88 -1.37 8.64
C ALA A 54 14.65 -0.79 10.05
N ALA A 55 14.61 -1.63 11.08
CA ALA A 55 14.45 -1.19 12.47
C ALA A 55 15.63 -0.33 12.95
N THR A 56 16.85 -0.73 12.61
CA THR A 56 18.05 0.03 12.95
C THR A 56 18.06 1.40 12.27
N ASP A 57 17.73 1.46 10.98
CA ASP A 57 17.67 2.72 10.21
C ASP A 57 16.56 3.64 10.75
N ALA A 58 15.38 3.09 11.09
CA ALA A 58 14.27 3.86 11.66
C ALA A 58 14.69 4.61 12.93
N VAL A 59 15.30 3.89 13.89
CA VAL A 59 15.74 4.44 15.18
C VAL A 59 16.87 5.45 14.97
N ALA A 60 17.84 5.12 14.12
CA ALA A 60 18.97 6.01 13.82
C ALA A 60 18.50 7.33 13.23
N ARG A 61 17.61 7.30 12.23
CA ARG A 61 17.05 8.51 11.60
C ARG A 61 16.23 9.34 12.57
N ALA A 62 15.33 8.73 13.33
CA ALA A 62 14.50 9.46 14.29
C ALA A 62 15.36 10.14 15.37
N THR A 63 16.36 9.43 15.90
CA THR A 63 17.27 9.96 16.92
C THR A 63 18.13 11.08 16.36
N ALA A 64 18.71 10.89 15.16
CA ALA A 64 19.54 11.92 14.52
C ALA A 64 18.75 13.18 14.16
N ALA A 65 17.51 13.02 13.71
CA ALA A 65 16.65 14.13 13.32
C ALA A 65 16.13 14.93 14.52
N THR A 66 15.72 14.25 15.59
CA THR A 66 15.02 14.88 16.72
C THR A 66 15.88 15.10 17.95
N GLY A 67 16.99 14.35 18.10
CA GLY A 67 17.77 14.31 19.33
C GLY A 67 17.06 13.64 20.52
N LEU A 68 15.89 13.04 20.30
CA LEU A 68 15.06 12.48 21.36
C LEU A 68 15.23 10.96 21.49
N PRO A 69 15.15 10.40 22.72
CA PRO A 69 15.11 8.97 22.91
C PRO A 69 13.86 8.34 22.28
N VAL A 70 14.03 7.19 21.66
CA VAL A 70 12.93 6.34 21.17
C VAL A 70 12.51 5.39 22.30
N LEU A 71 11.23 5.46 22.69
CA LEU A 71 10.63 4.59 23.72
C LEU A 71 10.20 3.24 23.16
N ALA A 72 9.66 3.24 21.94
CA ALA A 72 9.20 2.03 21.27
C ALA A 72 9.38 2.16 19.76
N VAL A 73 9.60 1.02 19.10
CA VAL A 73 9.64 0.91 17.64
C VAL A 73 8.88 -0.34 17.22
N GLU A 74 7.95 -0.17 16.29
CA GLU A 74 7.30 -1.26 15.56
C GLU A 74 7.66 -1.14 14.09
N VAL A 75 8.16 -2.22 13.49
CA VAL A 75 8.50 -2.27 12.07
C VAL A 75 7.82 -3.46 11.42
N LEU A 76 7.14 -3.21 10.32
CA LEU A 76 6.39 -4.21 9.56
C LEU A 76 6.68 -4.03 8.07
N PRO A 77 6.72 -5.11 7.27
CA PRO A 77 6.60 -4.99 5.83
C PRO A 77 5.33 -4.18 5.48
N ARG A 78 5.39 -3.33 4.46
CA ARG A 78 4.30 -2.42 4.12
C ARG A 78 2.95 -3.14 3.96
N ALA A 79 2.94 -4.30 3.29
CA ALA A 79 1.71 -5.06 3.08
C ALA A 79 1.06 -5.51 4.40
N GLU A 80 1.85 -5.90 5.40
CA GLU A 80 1.36 -6.29 6.72
C GLU A 80 0.85 -5.08 7.52
N ALA A 81 1.57 -3.96 7.46
CA ALA A 81 1.14 -2.71 8.08
C ALA A 81 -0.20 -2.23 7.51
N ASP A 82 -0.33 -2.22 6.18
CA ASP A 82 -1.56 -1.82 5.49
C ASP A 82 -2.72 -2.76 5.89
N ALA A 83 -2.48 -4.09 5.93
CA ALA A 83 -3.48 -5.07 6.37
C ALA A 83 -3.96 -4.82 7.81
N ARG A 84 -3.06 -4.56 8.76
CA ARG A 84 -3.40 -4.30 10.17
C ARG A 84 -4.14 -2.98 10.37
N ALA A 85 -3.82 -1.97 9.55
CA ALA A 85 -4.53 -0.69 9.56
C ALA A 85 -5.95 -0.79 8.95
N GLY A 86 -6.37 -1.98 8.51
CA GLY A 86 -7.62 -2.15 7.77
C GLY A 86 -7.59 -1.46 6.42
N ILE A 87 -6.40 -1.08 5.93
CA ILE A 87 -6.20 -0.56 4.58
C ILE A 87 -6.22 -1.76 3.66
N ILE A 88 -7.43 -2.14 3.25
CA ILE A 88 -7.62 -3.13 2.21
C ILE A 88 -7.02 -2.53 0.93
N PRO A 89 -6.04 -3.17 0.28
CA PRO A 89 -5.54 -2.71 -1.01
C PRO A 89 -6.74 -2.50 -1.93
N SER A 90 -6.92 -1.26 -2.43
CA SER A 90 -8.00 -1.00 -3.38
C SER A 90 -7.83 -2.00 -4.53
N PRO A 91 -8.88 -2.79 -4.86
CA PRO A 91 -8.74 -3.84 -5.85
C PRO A 91 -8.22 -3.21 -7.14
N THR A 92 -7.08 -3.71 -7.63
CA THR A 92 -6.44 -3.16 -8.83
C THR A 92 -7.46 -3.18 -9.96
N THR A 93 -7.89 -2.00 -10.41
CA THR A 93 -8.79 -1.87 -11.54
C THR A 93 -8.02 -1.57 -12.81
N ILE A 94 -8.33 -2.28 -13.88
CA ILE A 94 -7.74 -2.11 -15.19
C ILE A 94 -8.78 -1.60 -16.18
N GLY A 95 -8.29 -1.00 -17.28
CA GLY A 95 -9.15 -0.48 -18.35
C GLY A 95 -9.56 -1.54 -19.36
N VAL A 96 -10.45 -1.16 -20.27
CA VAL A 96 -10.89 -2.00 -21.40
C VAL A 96 -9.72 -2.49 -22.28
N PRO A 97 -8.74 -1.65 -22.68
CA PRO A 97 -7.62 -2.10 -23.52
C PRO A 97 -6.77 -3.19 -22.85
N GLU A 98 -6.43 -2.99 -21.57
CA GLU A 98 -5.64 -3.96 -20.81
C GLU A 98 -6.41 -5.27 -20.58
N THR A 99 -7.72 -5.17 -20.29
CA THR A 99 -8.59 -6.33 -20.13
C THR A 99 -8.68 -7.15 -21.42
N ALA A 100 -8.75 -6.48 -22.58
CA ALA A 100 -8.80 -7.12 -23.89
C ALA A 100 -7.54 -7.97 -24.15
N VAL A 101 -6.36 -7.40 -23.85
CA VAL A 101 -5.07 -8.11 -23.95
C VAL A 101 -5.05 -9.34 -23.04
N LEU A 102 -5.44 -9.20 -21.77
CA LEU A 102 -5.39 -10.29 -20.79
C LEU A 102 -6.36 -11.44 -21.12
N LEU A 103 -7.54 -11.11 -21.63
CA LEU A 103 -8.56 -12.10 -22.03
C LEU A 103 -8.32 -12.66 -23.44
N GLY A 104 -7.42 -12.08 -24.23
CA GLY A 104 -7.21 -12.45 -25.62
C GLY A 104 -8.43 -12.19 -26.52
N ILE A 105 -9.17 -11.11 -26.26
CA ILE A 105 -10.36 -10.71 -27.03
C ILE A 105 -10.27 -9.24 -27.44
N THR A 106 -11.18 -8.78 -28.30
CA THR A 106 -11.20 -7.36 -28.70
C THR A 106 -11.78 -6.44 -27.62
N GLU A 107 -11.39 -5.17 -27.61
CA GLU A 107 -11.97 -4.15 -26.73
C GLU A 107 -13.50 -4.02 -26.90
N GLN A 108 -13.99 -4.16 -28.13
CA GLN A 108 -15.42 -4.13 -28.42
C GLN A 108 -16.15 -5.30 -27.76
N ALA A 109 -15.55 -6.50 -27.76
CA ALA A 109 -16.08 -7.66 -27.06
C ALA A 109 -16.09 -7.46 -25.53
N VAL A 110 -15.06 -6.83 -24.97
CA VAL A 110 -15.03 -6.45 -23.53
C VAL A 110 -16.17 -5.48 -23.21
N ARG A 111 -16.34 -4.39 -23.99
CA ARG A 111 -17.44 -3.42 -23.80
C ARG A 111 -18.81 -4.07 -23.93
N HIS A 112 -18.96 -5.02 -24.85
CA HIS A 112 -20.20 -5.78 -24.99
C HIS A 112 -20.48 -6.66 -23.77
N LYS A 113 -19.48 -7.38 -23.24
CA LYS A 113 -19.61 -8.19 -22.02
C LYS A 113 -19.96 -7.36 -20.79
N LEU A 114 -19.32 -6.20 -20.63
CA LEU A 114 -19.63 -5.24 -19.55
C LEU A 114 -21.08 -4.76 -19.62
N ARG A 115 -21.53 -4.34 -20.81
CA ARG A 115 -22.90 -3.85 -21.03
C ARG A 115 -23.98 -4.92 -20.88
N THR A 116 -23.64 -6.17 -21.17
CA THR A 116 -24.55 -7.33 -21.03
C THR A 116 -24.46 -7.98 -19.65
N GLY A 117 -23.63 -7.46 -18.74
CA GLY A 117 -23.43 -8.03 -17.39
C GLY A 117 -22.66 -9.35 -17.37
N ARG A 118 -22.08 -9.78 -18.50
CA ARG A 118 -21.26 -11.01 -18.60
C ARG A 118 -19.82 -10.84 -18.13
N LEU A 119 -19.43 -9.60 -17.81
CA LEU A 119 -18.18 -9.25 -17.15
C LEU A 119 -18.50 -8.17 -16.13
N ALA A 120 -18.11 -8.38 -14.86
CA ALA A 120 -18.34 -7.37 -13.84
C ALA A 120 -17.38 -6.18 -14.04
N GLY A 121 -17.91 -4.97 -14.01
CA GLY A 121 -17.12 -3.75 -14.08
C GLY A 121 -17.95 -2.54 -13.68
N ARG A 122 -17.25 -1.45 -13.34
CA ARG A 122 -17.85 -0.18 -12.94
C ARG A 122 -17.56 0.89 -13.97
N ARG A 123 -18.55 1.74 -14.25
CA ARG A 123 -18.37 2.91 -15.11
C ARG A 123 -17.79 4.06 -14.28
N GLU A 124 -16.68 4.62 -14.74
CA GLU A 124 -16.02 5.79 -14.16
C GLU A 124 -15.92 6.87 -15.23
N GLY A 125 -16.82 7.86 -15.17
CA GLY A 125 -16.99 8.85 -16.23
C GLY A 125 -17.38 8.20 -17.57
N ARG A 126 -16.53 8.35 -18.59
CA ARG A 126 -16.73 7.77 -19.92
C ARG A 126 -16.14 6.37 -20.08
N ASP A 127 -15.31 5.95 -19.11
CA ASP A 127 -14.53 4.73 -19.19
C ASP A 127 -15.08 3.64 -18.27
N TRP A 128 -14.64 2.41 -18.51
CA TRP A 128 -14.96 1.25 -17.68
C TRP A 128 -13.71 0.80 -16.91
N ARG A 129 -13.92 0.45 -15.64
CA ARG A 129 -12.96 -0.18 -14.76
C ARG A 129 -13.39 -1.60 -14.44
N ILE A 130 -12.46 -2.54 -14.60
CA ILE A 130 -12.65 -3.96 -14.30
C ILE A 130 -11.66 -4.34 -13.22
N GLN A 131 -12.10 -5.03 -12.16
CA GLN A 131 -11.17 -5.54 -11.16
C GLN A 131 -10.29 -6.62 -11.79
N ARG A 132 -8.97 -6.58 -11.56
CA ARG A 132 -8.05 -7.60 -12.09
C ARG A 132 -8.45 -9.02 -11.65
N ALA A 133 -8.90 -9.18 -10.40
CA ALA A 133 -9.40 -10.47 -9.89
C ALA A 133 -10.59 -11.03 -10.71
N GLU A 134 -11.46 -10.17 -11.24
CA GLU A 134 -12.56 -10.59 -12.10
C GLU A 134 -12.05 -11.10 -13.45
N VAL A 135 -11.02 -10.45 -14.01
CA VAL A 135 -10.38 -10.90 -15.26
C VAL A 135 -9.69 -12.25 -15.06
N ASP A 136 -8.97 -12.42 -13.96
CA ASP A 136 -8.30 -13.67 -13.63
C ASP A 136 -9.31 -14.81 -13.42
N ARG A 137 -10.44 -14.54 -12.75
CA ARG A 137 -11.54 -15.49 -12.61
C ARG A 137 -12.10 -15.94 -13.97
N VAL A 138 -12.33 -15.00 -14.89
CA VAL A 138 -12.85 -15.31 -16.23
C VAL A 138 -11.84 -16.12 -17.05
N ARG A 139 -10.54 -15.85 -16.92
CA ARG A 139 -9.48 -16.65 -17.55
C ARG A 139 -9.47 -18.08 -16.99
N ALA A 140 -9.48 -18.22 -15.67
CA ALA A 140 -9.50 -19.52 -15.01
C ALA A 140 -10.73 -20.36 -15.44
N ALA A 141 -11.90 -19.73 -15.56
CA ALA A 141 -13.11 -20.41 -16.03
C ALA A 141 -13.05 -20.83 -17.52
N ARG A 142 -12.28 -20.12 -18.35
CA ARG A 142 -12.07 -20.48 -19.76
C ARG A 142 -11.07 -21.63 -19.90
N ASP A 143 -10.02 -21.59 -19.10
CA ASP A 143 -8.88 -22.51 -19.20
C ASP A 143 -9.13 -23.82 -18.40
N ALA A 144 -10.22 -23.88 -17.62
CA ALA A 144 -10.65 -25.12 -16.96
C ALA A 144 -11.08 -26.18 -18.00
N PRO A 145 -10.59 -27.42 -17.89
CA PRO A 145 -11.00 -28.50 -18.79
C PRO A 145 -12.50 -28.75 -18.64
N ALA A 146 -13.18 -28.95 -19.77
CA ALA A 146 -14.55 -29.42 -19.75
C ALA A 146 -14.55 -30.85 -19.19
N GLU A 147 -15.04 -31.02 -17.95
CA GLU A 147 -15.42 -32.34 -17.48
C GLU A 147 -16.72 -32.73 -18.21
N GLY A 148 -16.60 -33.60 -19.22
CA GLY A 148 -17.72 -34.18 -19.97
C GLY A 148 -17.45 -34.33 -21.46
#